data_AF-A0A7X8Z0B3-F1
#
_entry.id   AF-A0A7X8Z0B3-F1
#
_cell.length_a   1.000
_cell.length_b   1.000
_cell.length_c   1.000
_cell.angle_alpha   90.00
_cell.angle_beta   90.00
_cell.angle_gamma   90.00
#
_symmetry.space_group_name_H-M   'P 1'
#
loop_
_entity.id
_entity.type
_entity.pdbx_description
1 polymer ?
#
loop_
_entity_poly.entity_id
_entity_poly.type
_entity_poly.pdbx_seq_one_letter_code
_entity_poly.pdbx_strand_id
1 'polypeptide(L)'
;MDTRHVYAACLTPPSPGGVAVIELVGAEPISLLNPLLKARRPVDLTNMSADELRFARLMDGDETIDDVIVTVCRRASDQVVVDMTLHGGPRVVQRALLLLKRVGAQIVDQTVLLSWTWSPRGPRQGPWLANLSRAKTPAVVRWLMRMRVAFAEEIGRIVNALKEGEAEPAGAALHALCLRGRRLPYVLDGVRVVLAGGPSVGKSTLANALAGREASIVSPLDGTTRDWVEHPTDILGLPFTLVDTAGLRESDDPIEREAVRRAYAQRATADLVLCVMDISRPLADAELELLQTLGGRKTVDHPVVYVWNKLDLSMHPDQEERIKRLGAPGIKVSSRTGEGIDILREIIVSSLGLAAWETDGPTPFDEQGLDVCRAALSELSTGLAGVHSAIRLLNILISEHAAVARSSTGGV
;
A
#
# COMPACT_ATOMS: atom_id res chain seq x y z
N MET A 1 -12.92 8.96 21.67
CA MET A 1 -12.15 8.60 22.88
C MET A 1 -12.98 8.94 24.10
N ASP A 2 -13.27 8.00 24.99
CA ASP A 2 -13.83 8.34 26.31
C ASP A 2 -12.73 9.02 27.12
N THR A 3 -12.92 10.29 27.46
CA THR A 3 -11.91 11.13 28.12
C THR A 3 -11.70 10.79 29.59
N ARG A 4 -12.38 9.75 30.12
CA ARG A 4 -12.22 9.28 31.51
C ARG A 4 -11.12 8.22 31.67
N HIS A 5 -10.64 7.65 30.58
CA HIS A 5 -9.63 6.59 30.61
C HIS A 5 -8.29 7.08 30.08
N VAL A 6 -7.21 6.43 30.52
CA VAL A 6 -5.90 6.48 29.87
C VAL A 6 -5.81 5.30 28.92
N TYR A 7 -5.36 5.55 27.71
CA TYR A 7 -5.13 4.54 26.67
C TYR A 7 -3.64 4.44 26.39
N ALA A 8 -3.17 3.24 26.06
CA ALA A 8 -1.79 3.01 25.68
C ALA A 8 -1.68 2.03 24.51
N ALA A 9 -0.66 2.21 23.67
CA ALA A 9 -0.34 1.32 22.56
C ALA A 9 1.16 1.36 22.27
N CYS A 10 1.70 0.22 21.81
CA CYS A 10 3.04 0.17 21.23
C CYS A 10 2.98 0.69 19.79
N LEU A 11 3.75 1.74 19.47
CA LEU A 11 3.79 2.36 18.15
C LEU A 11 4.84 1.73 17.21
N THR A 12 5.75 0.92 17.75
CA THR A 12 6.73 0.19 16.96
C THR A 12 6.20 -1.20 16.61
N PRO A 13 6.60 -1.76 15.44
CA PRO A 13 6.20 -3.12 15.05
C PRO A 13 6.56 -4.16 16.13
N PRO A 14 5.78 -5.24 16.27
CA PRO A 14 6.01 -6.30 17.27
C PRO A 14 7.13 -7.27 16.83
N SER A 15 8.26 -6.75 16.37
CA SER A 15 9.46 -7.51 16.01
C SER A 15 10.63 -7.13 16.94
N PRO A 16 11.63 -8.01 17.11
CA PRO A 16 12.83 -7.64 17.85
C PRO A 16 13.48 -6.38 17.24
N GLY A 17 13.55 -5.32 18.03
CA GLY A 17 14.15 -4.04 17.64
C GLY A 17 15.05 -3.51 18.75
N GLY A 18 15.93 -2.55 18.42
CA GLY A 18 16.74 -1.87 19.43
C GLY A 18 15.89 -1.08 20.42
N VAL A 19 14.77 -0.52 19.94
CA VAL A 19 13.89 0.38 20.68
C VAL A 19 12.43 0.08 20.36
N ALA A 20 11.56 0.23 21.37
CA ALA A 20 10.12 0.32 21.22
C ALA A 20 9.62 1.65 21.78
N VAL A 21 8.46 2.10 21.29
CA VAL A 21 7.78 3.30 21.80
C VAL A 21 6.38 2.92 22.22
N ILE A 22 6.04 3.18 23.48
CA ILE A 22 4.68 3.06 24.00
C ILE A 22 4.15 4.48 24.22
N GLU A 23 3.08 4.84 23.52
CA GLU A 23 2.41 6.15 23.64
C GLU A 23 1.21 6.02 24.58
N LEU A 24 1.02 7.01 25.45
CA LEU A 24 -0.10 7.12 26.38
C LEU A 24 -0.85 8.43 26.14
N VAL A 25 -2.19 8.35 26.15
CA VAL A 25 -3.09 9.49 25.97
C VAL A 25 -4.36 9.32 26.79
N GLY A 26 -5.02 10.41 27.19
CA GLY A 26 -6.34 10.35 27.85
C GLY A 26 -6.48 11.37 28.97
N ALA A 27 -7.24 11.00 30.01
CA ALA A 27 -7.56 11.87 31.15
C ALA A 27 -6.32 12.42 31.86
N GLU A 28 -5.46 11.53 32.36
CA GLU A 28 -4.27 11.87 33.15
C GLU A 28 -3.14 10.86 32.93
N PRO A 29 -2.55 10.78 31.72
CA PRO A 29 -1.49 9.81 31.43
C PRO A 29 -0.25 9.99 32.31
N ILE A 30 0.06 11.23 32.72
CA ILE A 30 1.15 11.55 33.64
C ILE A 30 0.89 10.96 35.04
N SER A 31 -0.30 11.16 35.60
CA SER A 31 -0.66 10.65 36.94
C SER A 31 -0.58 9.12 37.01
N LEU A 32 -0.87 8.44 35.90
CA LEU A 32 -0.76 6.98 35.79
C LEU A 32 0.69 6.50 35.66
N LEU A 33 1.51 7.17 34.82
CA LEU A 33 2.88 6.72 34.54
C LEU A 33 3.89 7.14 35.62
N ASN A 34 3.81 8.38 36.14
CA ASN A 34 4.83 8.94 37.01
C ASN A 34 5.14 8.09 38.26
N PRO A 35 4.16 7.46 38.95
CA PRO A 35 4.42 6.57 40.08
C PRO A 35 5.23 5.31 39.73
N LEU A 36 5.26 4.91 38.46
CA LEU A 36 5.99 3.74 37.97
C LEU A 36 7.44 4.05 37.65
N LEU A 37 7.83 5.32 37.69
CA LEU A 37 9.16 5.78 37.29
C LEU A 37 10.05 6.01 38.51
N LYS A 38 11.26 5.45 38.46
CA LYS A 38 12.30 5.66 39.47
C LYS A 38 13.55 6.24 38.84
N ALA A 39 14.00 7.37 39.34
CA ALA A 39 15.28 7.96 38.96
C ALA A 39 16.05 8.43 40.20
N ARG A 40 17.30 8.86 40.01
CA ARG A 40 18.16 9.37 41.09
C ARG A 40 17.61 10.65 41.74
N ARG A 41 16.81 11.42 40.99
CA ARG A 41 16.00 12.54 41.46
C ARG A 41 14.53 12.23 41.19
N PRO A 42 13.58 12.77 41.97
CA PRO A 42 12.16 12.63 41.67
C PRO A 42 11.89 13.00 40.21
N VAL A 43 11.17 12.14 39.50
CA VAL A 43 10.71 12.40 38.14
C VAL A 43 9.43 13.21 38.27
N ASP A 44 9.41 14.42 37.72
CA ASP A 44 8.20 15.23 37.59
C ASP A 44 7.94 15.46 36.11
N LEU A 45 7.00 14.68 35.57
CA LEU A 45 6.55 14.83 34.18
C LEU A 45 5.59 16.03 34.02
N THR A 46 5.01 16.54 35.12
CA THR A 46 3.95 17.55 35.12
C THR A 46 4.41 18.89 34.57
N ASN A 47 5.70 19.21 34.73
CA ASN A 47 6.30 20.48 34.32
C ASN A 47 7.31 20.36 33.18
N MET A 48 7.42 19.19 32.54
CA MET A 48 8.34 18.99 31.41
C MET A 48 7.98 19.86 30.20
N SER A 49 8.97 20.47 29.56
CA SER A 49 8.78 21.13 28.25
C SER A 49 8.72 20.11 27.11
N ALA A 50 8.24 20.53 25.93
CA ALA A 50 8.02 19.64 24.78
C ALA A 50 9.33 19.13 24.14
N ASP A 51 10.45 19.82 24.37
CA ASP A 51 11.80 19.51 23.90
C ASP A 51 12.64 18.77 24.96
N GLU A 52 12.07 18.47 26.12
CA GLU A 52 12.77 17.82 27.23
C GLU A 52 12.62 16.30 27.20
N LEU A 53 13.75 15.60 27.41
CA LEU A 53 13.80 14.14 27.56
C LEU A 53 14.09 13.78 29.03
N ARG A 54 13.36 12.82 29.59
CA ARG A 54 13.61 12.31 30.96
C ARG A 54 13.97 10.84 30.95
N PHE A 55 15.16 10.53 31.48
CA PHE A 55 15.58 9.16 31.75
C PHE A 55 15.09 8.69 33.11
N ALA A 56 14.50 7.50 33.17
CA ALA A 56 14.04 6.84 34.40
C ALA A 56 14.05 5.32 34.26
N ARG A 57 13.87 4.59 35.36
CA ARG A 57 13.55 3.15 35.35
C ARG A 57 12.07 2.94 35.47
N LEU A 58 11.51 2.09 34.62
CA LEU A 58 10.15 1.58 34.77
C LEU A 58 10.15 0.43 35.78
N MET A 59 9.32 0.55 36.81
CA MET A 59 9.26 -0.37 37.94
C MET A 59 7.91 -1.12 38.00
N ASP A 60 7.95 -2.44 38.21
CA ASP A 60 6.79 -3.25 38.66
C ASP A 60 7.05 -3.68 40.10
N GLY A 61 6.53 -2.91 41.06
CA GLY A 61 6.91 -3.04 42.47
C GLY A 61 8.41 -2.75 42.65
N ASP A 62 9.16 -3.72 43.15
CA ASP A 62 10.60 -3.61 43.38
C ASP A 62 11.45 -4.05 42.16
N GLU A 63 10.83 -4.66 41.15
CA GLU A 63 11.53 -5.15 39.97
C GLU A 63 11.63 -4.05 38.90
N THR A 64 12.82 -3.85 38.35
CA THR A 64 13.00 -3.00 37.18
C THR A 64 12.61 -3.78 35.92
N ILE A 65 11.62 -3.28 35.18
CA ILE A 65 11.29 -3.79 33.84
C ILE A 65 12.36 -3.34 32.85
N ASP A 66 12.65 -2.04 32.80
CA ASP A 66 13.61 -1.47 31.87
C ASP A 66 14.04 -0.05 32.25
N ASP A 67 15.14 0.41 31.67
CA ASP A 67 15.48 1.82 31.58
C ASP A 67 14.69 2.46 30.42
N VAL A 68 14.05 3.60 30.68
CA VAL A 68 13.15 4.28 29.74
C VAL A 68 13.51 5.75 29.56
N ILE A 69 13.18 6.28 28.38
CA ILE A 69 13.19 7.71 28.07
C ILE A 69 11.74 8.16 27.89
N VAL A 70 11.34 9.19 28.62
CA VAL A 70 9.99 9.73 28.60
C VAL A 70 9.98 11.13 28.01
N THR A 71 8.99 11.42 27.18
CA THR A 71 8.69 12.78 26.66
C THR A 71 7.23 13.12 26.95
N VAL A 72 6.93 14.41 27.03
CA VAL A 72 5.56 14.90 27.26
C VAL A 72 5.23 15.98 26.25
N CYS A 73 4.23 15.73 25.41
CA CYS A 73 3.70 16.70 24.47
C CYS A 73 2.35 17.21 24.97
N ARG A 74 2.21 18.53 25.11
CA ARG A 74 0.93 19.21 25.38
C ARG A 74 0.44 19.86 24.11
N ARG A 75 -0.74 19.46 23.66
CA ARG A 75 -1.35 19.97 22.43
C ARG A 75 -2.23 21.18 22.70
N ALA A 76 -2.51 21.96 21.65
CA ALA A 76 -3.40 23.12 21.71
C ALA A 76 -4.84 22.80 22.16
N SER A 77 -5.22 21.52 22.18
CA SER A 77 -6.50 21.03 22.71
C SER A 77 -6.44 20.63 24.19
N ASP A 78 -5.41 21.06 24.92
CA ASP A 78 -5.07 20.64 26.29
C ASP A 78 -4.86 19.11 26.46
N GLN A 79 -4.75 18.39 25.35
CA GLN A 79 -4.47 16.95 25.36
C GLN A 79 -3.00 16.74 25.70
N VAL A 80 -2.75 15.91 26.71
CA VAL A 80 -1.41 15.47 27.09
C VAL A 80 -1.14 14.12 26.42
N VAL A 81 -0.01 14.02 25.74
CA VAL A 81 0.51 12.79 25.13
C VAL A 81 1.86 12.51 25.75
N VAL A 82 2.09 11.27 26.16
CA VAL A 82 3.33 10.83 26.79
C VAL A 82 3.93 9.69 25.98
N ASP A 83 5.14 9.86 25.47
CA ASP A 83 5.88 8.77 24.83
C ASP A 83 6.85 8.17 25.84
N MET A 84 6.78 6.86 26.01
CA MET A 84 7.74 6.08 26.78
C MET A 84 8.53 5.17 25.83
N THR A 85 9.80 5.53 25.64
CA THR A 85 10.75 4.80 24.82
C THR A 85 11.53 3.81 25.69
N LEU A 86 11.58 2.55 25.29
CA LEU A 86 12.20 1.44 26.02
C LEU A 86 12.90 0.47 25.05
N HIS A 87 13.60 -0.55 25.53
CA HIS A 87 14.21 -1.56 24.66
C HIS A 87 13.16 -2.35 23.88
N GLY A 88 13.41 -2.58 22.60
CA GLY A 88 12.48 -3.23 21.66
C GLY A 88 12.40 -4.76 21.78
N GLY A 89 12.78 -5.33 22.93
CA GLY A 89 12.62 -6.76 23.18
C GLY A 89 11.14 -7.11 23.37
N PRO A 90 10.56 -8.09 22.65
CA PRO A 90 9.12 -8.38 22.73
C PRO A 90 8.61 -8.66 24.15
N ARG A 91 9.43 -9.31 24.99
CA ARG A 91 9.10 -9.57 26.40
C ARG A 91 9.09 -8.30 27.25
N VAL A 92 10.00 -7.35 26.99
CA VAL A 92 10.09 -6.08 27.71
C VAL A 92 8.86 -5.23 27.39
N VAL A 93 8.53 -5.07 26.10
CA VAL A 93 7.33 -4.36 25.63
C VAL A 93 6.06 -4.98 26.21
N GLN A 94 5.93 -6.31 26.15
CA GLN A 94 4.76 -7.00 26.70
C GLN A 94 4.62 -6.78 28.21
N ARG A 95 5.71 -6.86 28.99
CA ARG A 95 5.68 -6.59 30.43
C ARG A 95 5.26 -5.16 30.73
N ALA A 96 5.79 -4.17 30.00
CA ALA A 96 5.42 -2.77 30.16
C ALA A 96 3.92 -2.54 29.87
N LEU A 97 3.40 -3.07 28.76
CA LEU A 97 1.96 -2.96 28.43
C LEU A 97 1.07 -3.66 29.47
N LEU A 98 1.48 -4.82 29.99
CA LEU A 98 0.73 -5.51 31.04
C LEU A 98 0.75 -4.75 32.37
N LEU A 99 1.87 -4.11 32.72
CA LEU A 99 1.95 -3.21 33.88
C LEU A 99 0.99 -2.03 33.72
N LEU A 100 1.05 -1.32 32.59
CA LEU A 100 0.15 -0.20 32.29
C LEU A 100 -1.33 -0.62 32.37
N LYS A 101 -1.66 -1.79 31.81
CA LYS A 101 -3.01 -2.36 31.92
C LYS A 101 -3.43 -2.61 33.37
N ARG A 102 -2.52 -3.16 34.19
CA ARG A 102 -2.77 -3.47 35.61
C ARG A 102 -3.06 -2.20 36.43
N VAL A 103 -2.40 -1.09 36.12
CA VAL A 103 -2.59 0.19 36.82
C VAL A 103 -3.70 1.07 36.23
N GLY A 104 -4.46 0.54 35.25
CA GLY A 104 -5.71 1.16 34.79
C GLY A 104 -5.70 1.72 33.37
N ALA A 105 -4.61 1.55 32.60
CA ALA A 105 -4.60 1.92 31.18
C ALA A 105 -5.38 0.91 30.33
N GLN A 106 -6.09 1.37 29.32
CA GLN A 106 -6.70 0.53 28.30
C GLN A 106 -5.71 0.33 27.14
N ILE A 107 -5.28 -0.91 26.92
CA ILE A 107 -4.40 -1.21 25.79
C ILE A 107 -5.25 -1.32 24.52
N VAL A 108 -4.93 -0.50 23.54
CA VAL A 108 -5.66 -0.42 22.26
C VAL A 108 -4.72 -0.72 21.09
N ASP A 109 -5.30 -0.95 19.92
CA ASP A 109 -4.53 -1.06 18.68
C ASP A 109 -3.83 0.26 18.37
N GLN A 110 -2.62 0.17 17.81
CA GLN A 110 -1.81 1.34 17.42
C GLN A 110 -2.58 2.29 16.50
N THR A 111 -3.32 1.78 15.52
CA THR A 111 -4.06 2.61 14.56
C THR A 111 -5.17 3.39 15.25
N VAL A 112 -5.82 2.78 16.25
CA VAL A 112 -6.85 3.44 17.07
C VAL A 112 -6.24 4.54 17.92
N LEU A 113 -5.11 4.30 18.59
CA LEU A 113 -4.47 5.31 19.42
C LEU A 113 -3.98 6.50 18.58
N LEU A 114 -3.31 6.23 17.46
CA LEU A 114 -2.88 7.25 16.50
C LEU A 114 -4.08 8.03 15.94
N SER A 115 -5.26 7.42 15.82
CA SER A 115 -6.49 8.14 15.47
C SER A 115 -6.99 9.12 16.55
N TRP A 116 -6.33 9.24 17.69
CA TRP A 116 -6.61 10.24 18.74
C TRP A 116 -5.42 11.13 19.05
N THR A 117 -4.21 10.57 19.06
CA THR A 117 -2.99 11.33 19.29
C THR A 117 -2.56 12.01 18.01
N TRP A 118 -2.74 11.44 16.83
CA TRP A 118 -2.45 12.11 15.55
C TRP A 118 -3.68 12.77 14.91
N SER A 119 -4.81 12.76 15.60
CA SER A 119 -6.10 13.26 15.15
C SER A 119 -6.61 14.35 16.11
N PRO A 120 -7.77 14.97 15.90
CA PRO A 120 -7.96 15.93 14.84
C PRO A 120 -8.57 17.19 15.51
N ARG A 121 -7.83 18.28 15.64
CA ARG A 121 -8.31 19.67 15.88
C ARG A 121 -7.28 20.70 15.37
N GLY A 122 -6.02 20.30 15.13
CA GLY A 122 -5.10 21.00 14.22
C GLY A 122 -5.18 20.44 12.79
N PRO A 123 -4.68 21.15 11.76
CA PRO A 123 -4.85 20.82 10.33
C PRO A 123 -4.51 19.35 10.04
N ARG A 124 -5.55 18.59 9.71
CA ARG A 124 -5.66 17.15 9.95
C ARG A 124 -5.10 16.39 8.75
N GLN A 125 -4.29 15.39 9.06
CA GLN A 125 -3.62 14.51 8.11
C GLN A 125 -4.67 13.62 7.42
N GLY A 126 -4.80 13.73 6.11
CA GLY A 126 -5.74 12.94 5.31
C GLY A 126 -5.27 11.50 5.05
N PRO A 127 -6.09 10.69 4.37
CA PRO A 127 -5.80 9.29 3.99
C PRO A 127 -4.43 9.07 3.33
N TRP A 128 -3.85 10.10 2.70
CA TRP A 128 -2.49 10.09 2.17
C TRP A 128 -1.42 9.67 3.18
N LEU A 129 -1.56 10.04 4.46
CA LEU A 129 -0.56 9.70 5.49
C LEU A 129 -0.69 8.25 5.95
N ALA A 130 -1.93 7.74 6.07
CA ALA A 130 -2.17 6.33 6.35
C ALA A 130 -1.61 5.44 5.23
N ASN A 131 -1.67 5.92 4.00
CA ASN A 131 -1.06 5.24 2.86
C ASN A 131 0.47 5.39 2.81
N LEU A 132 1.04 6.43 3.41
CA LEU A 132 2.49 6.64 3.45
C LEU A 132 3.19 5.52 4.22
N SER A 133 2.65 5.09 5.36
CA SER A 133 3.21 4.00 6.16
C SER A 133 3.03 2.62 5.50
N ARG A 134 2.06 2.50 4.59
CA ARG A 134 1.77 1.28 3.82
C ARG A 134 2.47 1.25 2.46
N ALA A 135 3.06 2.36 2.02
CA ALA A 135 3.64 2.48 0.70
C ALA A 135 4.76 1.46 0.50
N LYS A 136 4.60 0.61 -0.51
CA LYS A 136 5.51 -0.52 -0.76
C LYS A 136 6.73 -0.17 -1.59
N THR A 137 6.76 1.00 -2.23
CA THR A 137 7.90 1.47 -3.04
C THR A 137 8.22 2.95 -2.77
N PRO A 138 9.48 3.37 -2.99
CA PRO A 138 9.85 4.79 -2.90
C PRO A 138 9.10 5.69 -3.90
N ALA A 139 8.72 5.16 -5.07
CA ALA A 139 7.97 5.91 -6.06
C ALA A 139 6.55 6.21 -5.57
N VAL A 140 5.88 5.25 -4.93
CA VAL A 140 4.56 5.46 -4.31
C VAL A 140 4.64 6.50 -3.20
N VAL A 141 5.70 6.49 -2.37
CA VAL A 141 5.95 7.54 -1.36
C VAL A 141 6.02 8.93 -2.00
N ARG A 142 6.84 9.10 -3.05
CA ARG A 142 6.97 10.38 -3.76
C ARG A 142 5.65 10.81 -4.42
N TRP A 143 4.93 9.85 -5.00
CA TRP A 143 3.61 10.08 -5.59
C TRP A 143 2.62 10.59 -4.54
N LEU A 144 2.51 9.92 -3.38
CA LEU A 144 1.64 10.35 -2.27
C LEU A 144 1.97 11.78 -1.79
N MET A 145 3.25 12.11 -1.64
CA MET A 145 3.68 13.45 -1.22
C MET A 145 3.24 14.55 -2.20
N ARG A 146 3.36 14.28 -3.51
CA ARG A 146 2.95 15.24 -4.55
C ARG A 146 1.44 15.34 -4.66
N MET A 147 0.73 14.21 -4.67
CA MET A 147 -0.72 14.19 -4.76
C MET A 147 -1.37 14.95 -3.62
N ARG A 148 -0.75 14.97 -2.42
CA ARG A 148 -1.34 15.62 -1.24
C ARG A 148 -1.69 17.08 -1.50
N VAL A 149 -0.82 17.78 -2.22
CA VAL A 149 -1.01 19.19 -2.58
C VAL A 149 -1.89 19.29 -3.83
N ALA A 150 -1.54 18.54 -4.87
CA ALA A 150 -2.20 18.62 -6.17
C ALA A 150 -3.70 18.28 -6.10
N PHE A 151 -4.09 17.31 -5.26
CA PHE A 151 -5.48 16.93 -5.04
C PHE A 151 -6.29 18.03 -4.37
N ALA A 152 -5.77 18.64 -3.30
CA ALA A 152 -6.46 19.73 -2.62
C ALA A 152 -6.66 20.95 -3.55
N GLU A 153 -5.65 21.29 -4.35
CA GLU A 153 -5.73 22.36 -5.35
C GLU A 153 -6.75 22.08 -6.45
N GLU A 154 -6.81 20.84 -6.95
CA GLU A 154 -7.80 20.43 -7.96
C GLU A 154 -9.22 20.53 -7.44
N ILE A 155 -9.50 20.01 -6.24
CA ILE A 155 -10.85 20.12 -5.67
C ILE A 155 -11.20 21.60 -5.43
N GLY A 156 -10.25 22.43 -5.01
CA GLY A 156 -10.44 23.88 -4.89
C GLY A 156 -10.80 24.55 -6.22
N ARG A 157 -10.10 24.18 -7.31
CA ARG A 157 -10.40 24.65 -8.67
C ARG A 157 -11.80 24.23 -9.12
N ILE A 158 -12.17 22.97 -8.90
CA ILE A 158 -13.51 22.44 -9.23
C ILE A 158 -14.59 23.20 -8.46
N VAL A 159 -14.41 23.42 -7.15
CA VAL A 159 -15.37 24.17 -6.32
C VAL A 159 -15.54 25.61 -6.82
N ASN A 160 -14.46 26.27 -7.24
CA ASN A 160 -14.55 27.64 -7.78
C ASN A 160 -15.28 27.66 -9.13
N ALA A 161 -14.95 26.75 -10.05
CA ALA A 161 -15.64 26.62 -11.33
C ALA A 161 -17.16 26.40 -11.14
N LEU A 162 -17.56 25.55 -10.18
CA LEU A 162 -18.97 25.34 -9.84
C LEU A 162 -19.66 26.61 -9.33
N LYS A 163 -18.97 27.46 -8.54
CA LYS A 163 -19.51 28.74 -8.06
C LYS A 163 -19.67 29.77 -9.18
N GLU A 164 -18.81 29.69 -10.20
CA GLU A 164 -18.81 30.58 -11.37
C GLU A 164 -19.82 30.13 -12.44
N GLY A 165 -20.48 28.97 -12.25
CA GLY A 165 -21.47 28.43 -13.18
C GLY A 165 -20.88 27.51 -14.26
N GLU A 166 -19.60 27.16 -14.16
CA GLU A 166 -18.88 26.28 -15.10
C GLU A 166 -19.05 24.80 -14.73
N ALA A 167 -20.29 24.31 -14.72
CA ALA A 167 -20.60 22.94 -14.28
C ALA A 167 -20.05 21.85 -15.21
N GLU A 168 -19.97 22.10 -16.52
CA GLU A 168 -19.49 21.11 -17.51
C GLU A 168 -17.97 20.85 -17.38
N PRO A 169 -17.09 21.88 -17.34
CA PRO A 169 -15.67 21.67 -17.06
C PRO A 169 -15.40 21.06 -15.69
N ALA A 170 -16.14 21.48 -14.66
CA ALA A 170 -16.05 20.92 -13.32
C ALA A 170 -16.43 19.43 -13.28
N GLY A 171 -17.49 19.05 -14.01
CA GLY A 171 -17.90 17.66 -14.17
C GLY A 171 -16.85 16.82 -14.90
N ALA A 172 -16.25 17.33 -15.97
CA ALA A 172 -15.18 16.66 -16.69
C ALA A 172 -13.94 16.42 -15.78
N ALA A 173 -13.55 17.41 -14.98
CA ALA A 173 -12.47 17.30 -14.02
C ALA A 173 -12.76 16.26 -12.92
N LEU A 174 -13.97 16.28 -12.34
CA LEU A 174 -14.42 15.26 -11.36
C LEU A 174 -14.44 13.85 -11.95
N HIS A 175 -14.90 13.71 -13.20
CA HIS A 175 -14.89 12.43 -13.89
C HIS A 175 -13.46 11.91 -14.09
N ALA A 176 -12.52 12.78 -14.45
CA ALA A 176 -11.10 12.42 -14.56
C ALA A 176 -10.50 11.97 -13.21
N LEU A 177 -10.84 12.63 -12.10
CA LEU A 177 -10.48 12.18 -10.74
C LEU A 177 -11.02 10.78 -10.47
N CYS A 178 -12.28 10.52 -10.82
CA CYS A 178 -12.92 9.23 -10.59
C CYS A 178 -12.27 8.10 -11.40
N LEU A 179 -11.88 8.37 -12.66
CA LEU A 179 -11.19 7.40 -13.51
C LEU A 179 -9.81 7.04 -12.96
N ARG A 180 -9.03 8.04 -12.51
CA ARG A 180 -7.72 7.80 -11.90
C ARG A 180 -7.84 7.06 -10.56
N GLY A 181 -8.81 7.43 -9.73
CA GLY A 181 -9.06 6.79 -8.43
C GLY A 181 -9.31 5.28 -8.53
N ARG A 182 -9.83 4.76 -9.65
CA ARG A 182 -10.00 3.31 -9.87
C ARG A 182 -8.68 2.52 -9.85
N ARG A 183 -7.55 3.19 -10.07
CA ARG A 183 -6.22 2.57 -10.08
C ARG A 183 -5.57 2.51 -8.71
N LEU A 184 -6.16 3.17 -7.72
CA LEU A 184 -5.60 3.33 -6.38
C LEU A 184 -5.22 1.99 -5.71
N PRO A 185 -6.02 0.91 -5.80
CA PRO A 185 -5.61 -0.39 -5.24
C PRO A 185 -4.29 -0.89 -5.83
N TYR A 186 -4.08 -0.74 -7.14
CA TYR A 186 -2.83 -1.16 -7.78
C TYR A 186 -1.62 -0.34 -7.33
N VAL A 187 -1.80 0.96 -7.08
CA VAL A 187 -0.72 1.85 -6.64
C VAL A 187 -0.35 1.59 -5.17
N LEU A 188 -1.34 1.33 -4.31
CA LEU A 188 -1.12 1.16 -2.87
C LEU A 188 -0.85 -0.29 -2.47
N ASP A 189 -1.72 -1.21 -2.88
CA ASP A 189 -1.68 -2.61 -2.49
C ASP A 189 -0.85 -3.45 -3.46
N GLY A 190 -0.68 -2.99 -4.70
CA GLY A 190 0.14 -3.63 -5.72
C GLY A 190 -0.62 -4.54 -6.66
N VAL A 191 0.07 -4.96 -7.70
CA VAL A 191 -0.48 -5.78 -8.79
C VAL A 191 -0.03 -7.23 -8.63
N ARG A 192 -0.97 -8.18 -8.66
CA ARG A 192 -0.67 -9.62 -8.66
C ARG A 192 -0.58 -10.15 -10.09
N VAL A 193 0.61 -10.62 -10.47
CA VAL A 193 0.89 -11.17 -11.80
C VAL A 193 1.16 -12.66 -11.71
N VAL A 194 0.37 -13.47 -12.42
CA VAL A 194 0.56 -14.92 -12.45
C VAL A 194 1.36 -15.33 -13.68
N LEU A 195 2.42 -16.11 -13.48
CA LEU A 195 3.17 -16.73 -14.56
C LEU A 195 2.57 -18.11 -14.90
N ALA A 196 2.08 -18.25 -16.14
CA ALA A 196 1.51 -19.48 -16.68
C ALA A 196 2.34 -19.98 -17.87
N GLY A 197 2.51 -21.30 -17.99
CA GLY A 197 3.27 -21.91 -19.08
C GLY A 197 3.79 -23.30 -18.74
N GLY A 198 4.20 -24.06 -19.75
CA GLY A 198 4.70 -25.42 -19.62
C GLY A 198 5.97 -25.55 -18.76
N PRO A 199 6.39 -26.78 -18.42
CA PRO A 199 7.66 -27.00 -17.74
C PRO A 199 8.83 -26.49 -18.59
N SER A 200 9.86 -25.98 -17.91
CA SER A 200 11.14 -25.56 -18.51
C SER A 200 11.06 -24.43 -19.56
N VAL A 201 9.94 -23.71 -19.66
CA VAL A 201 9.80 -22.50 -20.50
C VAL A 201 10.50 -21.26 -19.90
N GLY A 202 11.00 -21.38 -18.66
CA GLY A 202 11.76 -20.32 -17.96
C GLY A 202 10.92 -19.35 -17.13
N LYS A 203 9.80 -19.81 -16.53
CA LYS A 203 8.95 -18.99 -15.63
C LYS A 203 9.71 -18.42 -14.43
N SER A 204 10.40 -19.26 -13.65
CA SER A 204 11.16 -18.83 -12.47
C SER A 204 12.32 -17.90 -12.86
N THR A 205 12.98 -18.17 -13.98
CA THR A 205 14.03 -17.30 -14.52
C THR A 205 13.45 -15.95 -14.93
N LEU A 206 12.27 -15.92 -15.54
CA LEU A 206 11.57 -14.69 -15.90
C LEU A 206 11.13 -13.91 -14.66
N ALA A 207 10.58 -14.58 -13.65
CA ALA A 207 10.19 -13.97 -12.39
C ALA A 207 11.38 -13.28 -11.72
N ASN A 208 12.54 -13.95 -11.67
CA ASN A 208 13.78 -13.37 -11.16
C ASN A 208 14.30 -12.20 -12.04
N ALA A 209 14.21 -12.32 -13.36
CA ALA A 209 14.63 -11.25 -14.28
C ALA A 209 13.76 -9.99 -14.13
N LEU A 210 12.45 -10.17 -13.98
CA LEU A 210 11.50 -9.09 -13.72
C LEU A 210 11.70 -8.49 -12.33
N ALA A 211 11.97 -9.33 -11.32
CA ALA A 211 12.18 -8.91 -9.94
C ALA A 211 13.44 -8.04 -9.72
N GLY A 212 14.38 -8.07 -10.66
CA GLY A 212 15.67 -7.41 -10.51
C GLY A 212 16.58 -8.10 -9.48
N ARG A 213 17.86 -7.72 -9.46
CA ARG A 213 18.86 -8.25 -8.50
C ARG A 213 18.85 -7.50 -7.15
N GLU A 214 18.08 -6.42 -7.04
CA GLU A 214 17.95 -5.58 -5.85
C GLU A 214 16.48 -5.51 -5.45
N ALA A 215 15.92 -6.61 -4.94
CA ALA A 215 14.60 -6.58 -4.33
C ALA A 215 14.62 -5.56 -3.18
N SER A 216 13.85 -4.47 -3.31
CA SER A 216 13.73 -3.47 -2.26
C SER A 216 13.00 -4.08 -1.07
N ILE A 217 13.77 -4.31 0.00
CA ILE A 217 13.39 -4.71 1.38
C ILE A 217 12.00 -5.36 1.47
N VAL A 218 11.93 -6.65 1.13
CA VAL A 218 10.76 -7.48 1.42
C VAL A 218 10.80 -7.83 2.90
N SER A 219 9.86 -7.31 3.68
CA SER A 219 9.64 -7.77 5.05
C SER A 219 9.03 -9.18 5.00
N PRO A 220 9.65 -10.20 5.61
CA PRO A 220 9.03 -11.51 5.76
C PRO A 220 7.94 -11.39 6.84
N LEU A 221 6.70 -11.22 6.42
CA LEU A 221 5.58 -11.58 7.29
C LEU A 221 5.32 -13.07 7.08
N ASP A 222 5.87 -13.85 8.00
CA ASP A 222 5.69 -15.30 8.04
C ASP A 222 4.21 -15.64 8.19
N GLY A 223 3.72 -16.47 7.27
CA GLY A 223 2.48 -17.21 7.44
C GLY A 223 1.49 -17.06 6.29
N THR A 224 1.71 -17.80 5.20
CA THR A 224 0.60 -18.51 4.57
C THR A 224 1.05 -19.88 4.09
N THR A 225 0.24 -20.88 4.41
CA THR A 225 0.38 -22.26 3.99
C THR A 225 0.17 -22.42 2.48
N ARG A 226 1.20 -22.99 1.83
CA ARG A 226 1.16 -24.07 0.81
C ARG A 226 0.53 -23.76 -0.57
N ASP A 227 1.39 -23.66 -1.61
CA ASP A 227 1.29 -24.28 -2.97
C ASP A 227 1.94 -23.45 -4.11
N TRP A 228 2.49 -22.24 -3.87
CA TRP A 228 3.17 -21.39 -4.89
C TRP A 228 4.33 -20.55 -4.31
N VAL A 229 5.19 -20.01 -5.18
CA VAL A 229 6.28 -19.09 -4.81
C VAL A 229 5.89 -17.66 -5.21
N GLU A 230 5.92 -16.73 -4.26
CA GLU A 230 5.67 -15.31 -4.49
C GLU A 230 6.97 -14.53 -4.54
N HIS A 231 7.10 -13.66 -5.54
CA HIS A 231 8.22 -12.74 -5.70
C HIS A 231 7.68 -11.31 -5.65
N PRO A 232 7.64 -10.69 -4.46
CA PRO A 232 7.39 -9.25 -4.34
C PRO A 232 8.49 -8.47 -5.07
N THR A 233 8.11 -7.50 -5.89
CA THR A 233 9.04 -6.67 -6.66
C THR A 233 8.45 -5.30 -6.92
N ASP A 234 9.28 -4.34 -7.33
CA ASP A 234 8.83 -3.16 -8.05
C ASP A 234 8.98 -3.32 -9.57
N ILE A 235 8.02 -2.81 -10.34
CA ILE A 235 8.10 -2.67 -11.80
C ILE A 235 7.74 -1.24 -12.14
N LEU A 236 8.69 -0.49 -12.70
CA LEU A 236 8.52 0.94 -13.02
C LEU A 236 7.98 1.76 -11.82
N GLY A 237 8.47 1.42 -10.61
CA GLY A 237 8.10 2.07 -9.36
C GLY A 237 6.78 1.61 -8.74
N LEU A 238 5.97 0.80 -9.42
CA LEU A 238 4.75 0.22 -8.84
C LEU A 238 5.06 -1.06 -8.06
N PRO A 239 4.33 -1.35 -6.97
CA PRO A 239 4.46 -2.62 -6.28
C PRO A 239 3.79 -3.75 -7.06
N PHE A 240 4.51 -4.86 -7.23
CA PHE A 240 4.06 -6.06 -7.91
C PHE A 240 4.32 -7.29 -7.03
N THR A 241 3.51 -8.33 -7.21
CA THR A 241 3.77 -9.67 -6.69
C THR A 241 3.68 -10.65 -7.83
N LEU A 242 4.82 -11.23 -8.22
CA LEU A 242 4.87 -12.26 -9.24
C LEU A 242 4.63 -13.63 -8.60
N VAL A 243 3.71 -14.41 -9.15
CA VAL A 243 3.34 -15.72 -8.63
C VAL A 243 3.84 -16.79 -9.60
N ASP A 244 4.86 -17.53 -9.18
CA ASP A 244 5.38 -18.67 -9.94
C ASP A 244 4.64 -19.95 -9.53
N THR A 245 3.83 -20.45 -10.46
CA THR A 245 2.96 -21.62 -10.28
C THR A 245 3.71 -22.96 -10.34
N ALA A 246 4.99 -22.98 -10.75
CA ALA A 246 5.76 -24.22 -10.91
C ALA A 246 6.80 -24.46 -9.81
N GLY A 247 6.96 -23.55 -8.84
CA GLY A 247 8.02 -23.61 -7.83
C GLY A 247 7.88 -24.70 -6.75
N LEU A 248 6.82 -25.53 -6.77
CA LEU A 248 6.63 -26.64 -5.84
C LEU A 248 6.32 -27.93 -6.60
N ARG A 249 7.35 -28.78 -6.71
CA ARG A 249 7.40 -30.17 -7.23
C ARG A 249 7.69 -30.31 -8.72
N GLU A 250 8.98 -30.32 -9.05
CA GLU A 250 9.48 -31.22 -10.08
C GLU A 250 9.26 -32.67 -9.59
N SER A 251 8.18 -33.32 -10.00
CA SER A 251 8.09 -34.79 -9.98
C SER A 251 7.15 -35.28 -11.08
N ASP A 252 7.60 -36.29 -11.83
CA ASP A 252 6.89 -36.96 -12.91
C ASP A 252 5.65 -37.71 -12.39
N ASP A 253 4.43 -37.16 -12.51
CA ASP A 253 3.18 -37.93 -12.35
C ASP A 253 1.96 -37.16 -12.91
N PRO A 254 0.83 -37.83 -13.27
CA PRO A 254 -0.36 -37.29 -13.94
C PRO A 254 -1.20 -36.29 -13.10
N ILE A 255 -0.59 -35.71 -12.07
CA ILE A 255 -1.04 -34.59 -11.22
C ILE A 255 -0.94 -33.23 -11.98
N GLU A 256 -0.40 -33.21 -13.21
CA GLU A 256 -0.24 -31.98 -14.02
C GLU A 256 -1.56 -31.32 -14.47
N ARG A 257 -2.64 -32.08 -14.69
CA ARG A 257 -3.97 -31.48 -15.02
C ARG A 257 -4.55 -30.71 -13.83
N GLU A 258 -4.20 -31.13 -12.61
CA GLU A 258 -4.61 -30.44 -11.38
C GLU A 258 -3.75 -29.18 -11.14
N ALA A 259 -2.49 -29.15 -11.58
CA ALA A 259 -1.64 -27.95 -11.51
C ALA A 259 -2.17 -26.82 -12.41
N VAL A 260 -2.60 -27.16 -13.62
CA VAL A 260 -3.29 -26.23 -14.53
C VAL A 260 -4.63 -25.79 -13.92
N ARG A 261 -5.45 -26.71 -13.38
CA ARG A 261 -6.70 -26.39 -12.68
C ARG A 261 -6.50 -25.50 -11.42
N ARG A 262 -5.38 -25.64 -10.71
CA ARG A 262 -5.01 -24.82 -9.54
C ARG A 262 -4.46 -23.44 -9.93
N ALA A 263 -3.68 -23.35 -11.00
CA ALA A 263 -3.35 -22.06 -11.62
C ALA A 263 -4.63 -21.32 -12.08
N TYR A 264 -5.63 -22.07 -12.59
CA TYR A 264 -6.97 -21.54 -12.87
C TYR A 264 -7.75 -21.14 -11.61
N ALA A 265 -7.63 -21.86 -10.49
CA ALA A 265 -8.26 -21.49 -9.22
C ALA A 265 -7.70 -20.18 -8.65
N GLN A 266 -6.41 -19.89 -8.89
CA GLN A 266 -5.78 -18.61 -8.54
C GLN A 266 -6.04 -17.47 -9.53
N ARG A 267 -6.56 -17.77 -10.73
CA ARG A 267 -6.96 -16.75 -11.71
C ARG A 267 -8.01 -15.79 -11.14
N ALA A 268 -8.79 -16.21 -10.15
CA ALA A 268 -9.71 -15.35 -9.42
C ALA A 268 -9.03 -14.23 -8.60
N THR A 269 -7.71 -14.32 -8.38
CA THR A 269 -6.93 -13.33 -7.62
C THR A 269 -5.89 -12.60 -8.47
N ALA A 270 -5.73 -12.96 -9.75
CA ALA A 270 -4.71 -12.38 -10.62
C ALA A 270 -5.22 -11.10 -11.27
N ASP A 271 -4.42 -10.04 -11.27
CA ASP A 271 -4.73 -8.82 -12.02
C ASP A 271 -4.27 -8.93 -13.48
N LEU A 272 -3.22 -9.72 -13.74
CA LEU A 272 -2.67 -9.97 -15.07
C LEU A 272 -2.03 -11.36 -15.16
N VAL A 273 -2.12 -12.00 -16.32
CA VAL A 273 -1.48 -13.28 -16.61
C VAL A 273 -0.37 -13.12 -17.64
N LEU A 274 0.84 -13.58 -17.29
CA LEU A 274 1.95 -13.75 -18.23
C LEU A 274 1.95 -15.18 -18.75
N CYS A 275 1.62 -15.36 -20.03
CA CYS A 275 1.68 -16.66 -20.69
C CYS A 275 3.07 -16.85 -21.31
N VAL A 276 3.93 -17.59 -20.62
CA VAL A 276 5.34 -17.80 -20.96
C VAL A 276 5.49 -19.06 -21.81
N MET A 277 6.16 -18.91 -22.96
CA MET A 277 6.42 -19.97 -23.92
C MET A 277 7.89 -19.97 -24.34
N ASP A 278 8.38 -21.09 -24.83
CA ASP A 278 9.75 -21.23 -25.34
C ASP A 278 9.76 -21.02 -26.85
N ILE A 279 10.48 -20.00 -27.33
CA ILE A 279 10.58 -19.68 -28.76
C ILE A 279 11.48 -20.64 -29.55
N SER A 280 12.33 -21.41 -28.87
CA SER A 280 13.33 -22.29 -29.48
C SER A 280 12.82 -23.68 -29.85
N ARG A 281 11.61 -24.04 -29.40
CA ARG A 281 10.99 -25.36 -29.65
C ARG A 281 9.54 -25.24 -30.14
N PRO A 282 8.98 -26.28 -30.76
CA PRO A 282 7.54 -26.35 -31.02
C PRO A 282 6.73 -26.28 -29.71
N LEU A 283 5.54 -25.66 -29.77
CA LEU A 283 4.58 -25.73 -28.66
C LEU A 283 4.12 -27.18 -28.43
N ALA A 284 4.07 -27.59 -27.17
CA ALA A 284 3.46 -28.84 -26.74
C ALA A 284 1.92 -28.75 -26.78
N ASP A 285 1.24 -29.89 -26.85
CA ASP A 285 -0.23 -29.95 -26.87
C ASP A 285 -0.86 -29.26 -25.65
N ALA A 286 -0.25 -29.42 -24.48
CA ALA A 286 -0.69 -28.73 -23.25
C ALA A 286 -0.53 -27.21 -23.32
N GLU A 287 0.50 -26.70 -24.00
CA GLU A 287 0.69 -25.25 -24.21
C GLU A 287 -0.33 -24.71 -25.21
N LEU A 288 -0.69 -25.48 -26.24
CA LEU A 288 -1.76 -25.15 -27.18
C LEU A 288 -3.14 -25.12 -26.50
N GLU A 289 -3.43 -26.09 -25.63
CA GLU A 289 -4.66 -26.13 -24.84
C GLU A 289 -4.77 -24.92 -23.88
N LEU A 290 -3.66 -24.55 -23.23
CA LEU A 290 -3.56 -23.35 -22.40
C LEU A 290 -3.87 -22.09 -23.20
N LEU A 291 -3.27 -21.93 -24.39
CA LEU A 291 -3.52 -20.80 -25.29
C LEU A 291 -4.97 -20.74 -25.78
N GLN A 292 -5.57 -21.88 -26.14
CA GLN A 292 -6.98 -21.94 -26.53
C GLN A 292 -7.91 -21.58 -25.37
N THR A 293 -7.55 -21.96 -24.15
CA THR A 293 -8.34 -21.63 -22.96
C THR A 293 -8.17 -20.16 -22.55
N LEU A 294 -6.99 -19.57 -22.77
CA LEU A 294 -6.70 -18.16 -22.52
C LEU A 294 -7.30 -17.24 -23.61
N GLY A 295 -7.20 -17.62 -24.88
CA GLY A 295 -7.66 -16.84 -26.03
C GLY A 295 -9.11 -17.09 -26.46
N GLY A 296 -9.69 -18.26 -26.13
CA GLY A 296 -11.02 -18.68 -26.60
C GLY A 296 -12.20 -18.13 -25.82
N ARG A 297 -11.96 -17.50 -24.66
CA ARG A 297 -13.01 -16.82 -23.89
C ARG A 297 -12.90 -15.32 -24.12
N LYS A 298 -13.88 -14.73 -24.81
CA LYS A 298 -14.20 -13.28 -24.75
C LYS A 298 -14.56 -12.80 -23.32
N THR A 299 -14.46 -13.68 -22.33
CA THR A 299 -14.76 -13.52 -20.91
C THR A 299 -13.51 -13.78 -20.04
N VAL A 300 -12.33 -13.33 -20.48
CA VAL A 300 -11.21 -13.22 -19.55
C VAL A 300 -11.31 -11.85 -18.86
N ASP A 301 -11.72 -11.83 -17.59
CA ASP A 301 -11.80 -10.60 -16.77
C ASP A 301 -10.43 -9.93 -16.50
N HIS A 302 -9.32 -10.55 -16.93
CA HIS A 302 -7.94 -10.13 -16.67
C HIS A 302 -7.08 -10.08 -17.95
N PRO A 303 -6.27 -9.04 -18.19
CA PRO A 303 -5.37 -8.99 -19.33
C PRO A 303 -4.38 -10.16 -19.37
N VAL A 304 -4.14 -10.70 -20.57
CA VAL A 304 -3.14 -11.75 -20.84
C VAL A 304 -2.06 -11.18 -21.75
N VAL A 305 -0.80 -11.32 -21.33
CA VAL A 305 0.37 -10.94 -22.13
C VAL A 305 1.13 -12.21 -22.51
N TYR A 306 1.30 -12.44 -23.80
CA TYR A 306 2.10 -13.56 -24.32
C TYR A 306 3.59 -13.19 -24.31
N VAL A 307 4.41 -14.09 -23.76
CA VAL A 307 5.86 -13.90 -23.61
C VAL A 307 6.59 -15.08 -24.25
N TRP A 308 7.32 -14.81 -25.33
CA TRP A 308 8.15 -15.75 -26.06
C TRP A 308 9.58 -15.68 -25.51
N ASN A 309 9.88 -16.54 -24.54
CA ASN A 309 11.13 -16.59 -23.80
C ASN A 309 12.22 -17.38 -24.55
N LYS A 310 13.46 -17.27 -24.06
CA LYS A 310 14.69 -17.87 -24.61
C LYS A 310 15.10 -17.32 -25.98
N LEU A 311 14.94 -16.01 -26.16
CA LEU A 311 15.42 -15.30 -27.36
C LEU A 311 16.93 -15.45 -27.61
N ASP A 312 17.70 -15.81 -26.59
CA ASP A 312 19.13 -16.15 -26.70
C ASP A 312 19.41 -17.45 -27.49
N LEU A 313 18.38 -18.26 -27.74
CA LEU A 313 18.45 -19.48 -28.54
C LEU A 313 17.92 -19.24 -29.95
N SER A 314 18.33 -20.09 -30.90
CA SER A 314 17.80 -20.05 -32.27
C SER A 314 16.30 -20.32 -32.27
N MET A 315 15.52 -19.40 -32.85
CA MET A 315 14.08 -19.57 -33.04
C MET A 315 13.79 -20.79 -33.91
N HIS A 316 12.82 -21.60 -33.50
CA HIS A 316 12.40 -22.74 -34.30
C HIS A 316 11.77 -22.26 -35.63
N PRO A 317 12.09 -22.86 -36.79
CA PRO A 317 11.69 -22.36 -38.12
C PRO A 317 10.19 -22.06 -38.28
N ASP A 318 9.32 -22.92 -37.73
CA ASP A 318 7.87 -22.77 -37.87
C ASP A 318 7.23 -21.79 -36.87
N GLN A 319 8.00 -21.23 -35.92
CA GLN A 319 7.39 -20.49 -34.81
C GLN A 319 6.74 -19.19 -35.24
N GLU A 320 7.30 -18.51 -36.23
CA GLU A 320 6.72 -17.28 -36.74
C GLU A 320 5.35 -17.50 -37.40
N GLU A 321 5.18 -18.62 -38.10
CA GLU A 321 3.89 -19.00 -38.67
C GLU A 321 2.90 -19.44 -37.58
N ARG A 322 3.37 -20.17 -36.56
CA ARG A 322 2.55 -20.58 -35.41
C ARG A 322 2.00 -19.38 -34.63
N ILE A 323 2.84 -18.38 -34.33
CA ILE A 323 2.41 -17.13 -33.66
C ILE A 323 1.26 -16.48 -34.42
N LYS A 324 1.38 -16.39 -35.76
CA LYS A 324 0.34 -15.82 -36.62
C LYS A 324 -0.95 -16.64 -36.58
N ARG A 325 -0.86 -17.97 -36.68
CA ARG A 325 -2.03 -18.87 -36.65
C ARG A 325 -2.76 -18.84 -35.31
N LEU A 326 -2.04 -18.73 -34.21
CA LEU A 326 -2.61 -18.72 -32.86
C LEU A 326 -3.21 -17.37 -32.45
N GLY A 327 -2.95 -16.30 -33.22
CA GLY A 327 -3.40 -14.96 -32.86
C GLY A 327 -2.84 -14.49 -31.51
N ALA A 328 -1.64 -14.96 -31.16
CA ALA A 328 -0.98 -14.67 -29.89
C ALA A 328 0.27 -13.80 -30.12
N PRO A 329 0.11 -12.56 -30.63
CA PRO A 329 1.23 -11.64 -30.72
C PRO A 329 1.76 -11.40 -29.31
N GLY A 330 3.04 -11.67 -29.13
CA GLY A 330 3.68 -11.63 -27.82
C GLY A 330 5.06 -11.02 -27.91
N ILE A 331 5.56 -10.55 -26.78
CA ILE A 331 6.90 -10.00 -26.71
C ILE A 331 7.93 -11.13 -26.65
N LYS A 332 9.02 -10.98 -27.40
CA LYS A 332 10.17 -11.88 -27.36
C LYS A 332 11.16 -11.39 -26.31
N VAL A 333 11.61 -12.28 -25.43
CA VAL A 333 12.54 -11.95 -24.35
C VAL A 333 13.58 -13.05 -24.15
N SER A 334 14.72 -12.71 -23.58
CA SER A 334 15.58 -13.68 -22.91
C SER A 334 15.62 -13.36 -21.43
N SER A 335 14.99 -14.22 -20.63
CA SER A 335 15.07 -14.14 -19.17
C SER A 335 16.51 -14.34 -18.65
N ARG A 336 17.38 -14.94 -19.46
CA ARG A 336 18.78 -15.21 -19.09
C ARG A 336 19.67 -14.00 -19.32
N THR A 337 19.56 -13.35 -20.47
CA THR A 337 20.41 -12.20 -20.83
C THR A 337 19.80 -10.87 -20.37
N GLY A 338 18.49 -10.82 -20.13
CA GLY A 338 17.74 -9.60 -19.84
C GLY A 338 17.17 -8.90 -21.08
N GLU A 339 17.46 -9.42 -22.28
CA GLU A 339 16.97 -8.83 -23.53
C GLU A 339 15.43 -8.82 -23.58
N GLY A 340 14.85 -7.66 -23.89
CA GLY A 340 13.40 -7.46 -23.99
C GLY A 340 12.66 -7.34 -22.66
N ILE A 341 13.34 -7.50 -21.51
CA ILE A 341 12.68 -7.44 -20.19
C ILE A 341 12.15 -6.04 -19.87
N ASP A 342 12.86 -4.97 -20.23
CA ASP A 342 12.39 -3.60 -19.98
C ASP A 342 11.14 -3.26 -20.78
N ILE A 343 11.09 -3.67 -22.05
CA ILE A 343 9.87 -3.51 -22.88
C ILE A 343 8.74 -4.38 -22.31
N LEU A 344 9.03 -5.57 -21.79
CA LEU A 344 8.02 -6.39 -21.11
C LEU A 344 7.46 -5.68 -19.87
N ARG A 345 8.30 -5.00 -19.07
CA ARG A 345 7.85 -4.18 -17.93
C ARG A 345 6.86 -3.10 -18.37
N GLU A 346 7.16 -2.39 -19.45
CA GLU A 346 6.29 -1.37 -20.03
C GLU A 346 4.95 -1.95 -20.52
N ILE A 347 4.98 -3.11 -21.18
CA ILE A 347 3.76 -3.80 -21.66
C ILE A 347 2.89 -4.25 -20.50
N ILE A 348 3.48 -4.81 -19.44
CA ILE A 348 2.74 -5.22 -18.23
C ILE A 348 1.98 -4.03 -17.64
N VAL A 349 2.68 -2.93 -17.39
CA VAL A 349 2.11 -1.71 -16.80
C VAL A 349 1.06 -1.08 -17.73
N SER A 350 1.30 -1.07 -19.03
CA SER A 350 0.36 -0.52 -20.03
C SER A 350 -0.91 -1.35 -20.17
N SER A 351 -0.80 -2.69 -20.07
CA SER A 351 -1.94 -3.61 -20.17
C SER A 351 -2.95 -3.44 -19.04
N LEU A 352 -2.50 -2.89 -17.90
CA LEU A 352 -3.32 -2.55 -16.73
C LEU A 352 -3.82 -1.10 -16.77
N GLY A 353 -3.48 -0.34 -17.81
CA GLY A 353 -3.79 1.09 -17.91
C GLY A 353 -3.00 1.95 -16.92
N LEU A 354 -1.83 1.48 -16.47
CA LEU A 354 -1.00 2.14 -15.46
C LEU A 354 0.22 2.87 -16.04
N ALA A 355 0.35 2.97 -17.37
CA ALA A 355 1.54 3.56 -18.01
C ALA A 355 1.91 4.97 -17.52
N ALA A 356 0.91 5.76 -17.15
CA ALA A 356 1.08 7.12 -16.64
C ALA A 356 0.78 7.25 -15.14
N TRP A 357 0.78 6.17 -14.35
CA TRP A 357 0.35 6.21 -12.94
C TRP A 357 1.11 7.26 -12.10
N GLU A 358 2.40 7.46 -12.36
CA GLU A 358 3.20 8.42 -11.61
C GLU A 358 2.92 9.85 -12.10
N THR A 359 2.70 10.07 -13.39
CA THR A 359 2.54 11.41 -13.96
C THR A 359 1.08 11.83 -14.15
N ASP A 360 0.13 10.92 -13.92
CA ASP A 360 -1.28 11.24 -14.01
C ASP A 360 -1.65 12.28 -12.96
N GLY A 361 -2.66 13.08 -13.32
CA GLY A 361 -3.05 14.25 -12.54
C GLY A 361 -3.53 13.90 -11.13
N PRO A 362 -4.06 14.88 -10.41
CA PRO A 362 -4.53 14.71 -9.04
C PRO A 362 -5.45 13.50 -8.87
N THR A 363 -5.30 12.75 -7.77
CA THR A 363 -6.01 11.48 -7.55
C THR A 363 -6.44 11.37 -6.07
N PRO A 364 -7.68 10.90 -5.77
CA PRO A 364 -8.11 10.60 -4.41
C PRO A 364 -7.23 9.54 -3.72
N PHE A 365 -7.20 9.55 -2.39
CA PHE A 365 -6.30 8.70 -1.61
C PHE A 365 -6.94 7.44 -1.05
N ASP A 366 -8.26 7.33 -1.07
CA ASP A 366 -9.02 6.19 -0.57
C ASP A 366 -10.37 6.05 -1.27
N GLU A 367 -11.07 4.95 -1.01
CA GLU A 367 -12.39 4.69 -1.60
C GLU A 367 -13.43 5.69 -1.09
N GLN A 368 -13.32 6.14 0.17
CA GLN A 368 -14.24 7.15 0.72
C GLN A 368 -14.15 8.47 -0.04
N GLY A 369 -12.94 8.98 -0.28
CA GLY A 369 -12.74 10.19 -1.07
C GLY A 369 -13.20 10.04 -2.51
N LEU A 370 -12.98 8.85 -3.10
CA LEU A 370 -13.48 8.51 -4.43
C LEU A 370 -15.02 8.49 -4.49
N ASP A 371 -15.68 7.93 -3.48
CA ASP A 371 -17.14 7.91 -3.38
C ASP A 371 -17.73 9.31 -3.23
N VAL A 372 -17.06 10.19 -2.48
CA VAL A 372 -17.45 11.61 -2.40
C VAL A 372 -17.32 12.30 -3.76
N CYS A 373 -16.25 12.05 -4.53
CA CYS A 373 -16.11 12.56 -5.89
C CYS A 373 -17.21 12.03 -6.83
N ARG A 374 -17.55 10.73 -6.76
CA ARG A 374 -18.62 10.12 -7.55
C ARG A 374 -20.00 10.69 -7.20
N ALA A 375 -20.27 10.87 -5.91
CA ALA A 375 -21.50 11.48 -5.42
C ALA A 375 -21.61 12.93 -5.94
N ALA A 376 -20.55 13.74 -5.79
CA ALA A 376 -20.53 15.10 -6.30
C ALA A 376 -20.76 15.16 -7.82
N LEU A 377 -20.15 14.26 -8.59
CA LEU A 377 -20.36 14.17 -10.04
C LEU A 377 -21.83 13.81 -10.38
N SER A 378 -22.43 12.88 -9.65
CA SER A 378 -23.83 12.49 -9.82
C SER A 378 -24.78 13.67 -9.55
N GLU A 379 -24.51 14.45 -8.50
CA GLU A 379 -25.31 15.62 -8.13
C GLU A 379 -25.37 16.67 -9.25
N LEU A 380 -24.29 16.86 -10.02
CA LEU A 380 -24.24 17.84 -11.12
C LEU A 380 -25.30 17.57 -12.21
N SER A 381 -25.77 16.34 -12.35
CA SER A 381 -26.84 16.00 -13.30
C SER A 381 -28.24 16.52 -12.89
N THR A 382 -28.40 17.00 -11.65
CA THR A 382 -29.70 17.43 -11.09
C THR A 382 -29.97 18.93 -11.17
N GLY A 383 -29.14 19.69 -11.90
CA GLY A 383 -29.28 21.14 -12.09
C GLY A 383 -28.75 21.97 -10.92
N LEU A 384 -29.28 23.19 -10.73
CA LEU A 384 -28.77 24.20 -9.78
C LEU A 384 -28.75 23.74 -8.31
N ALA A 385 -29.73 22.94 -7.89
CA ALA A 385 -29.75 22.36 -6.53
C ALA A 385 -28.60 21.36 -6.33
N GLY A 386 -28.30 20.57 -7.37
CA GLY A 386 -27.18 19.63 -7.41
C GLY A 386 -25.82 20.28 -7.30
N VAL A 387 -25.63 21.45 -7.94
CA VAL A 387 -24.37 22.21 -7.84
C VAL A 387 -24.06 22.59 -6.39
N HIS A 388 -25.06 23.06 -5.62
CA HIS A 388 -24.86 23.39 -4.20
C HIS A 388 -24.53 22.16 -3.36
N SER A 389 -25.16 21.02 -3.66
CA SER A 389 -24.89 19.73 -3.01
C SER A 389 -23.46 19.25 -3.30
N ALA A 390 -23.04 19.27 -4.57
CA ALA A 390 -21.68 18.94 -4.99
C ALA A 390 -20.63 19.81 -4.30
N ILE A 391 -20.82 21.14 -4.27
CA ILE A 391 -19.92 22.06 -3.57
C ILE A 391 -19.79 21.69 -2.08
N ARG A 392 -20.89 21.32 -1.42
CA ARG A 392 -20.87 20.92 -0.01
C ARG A 392 -20.03 19.67 0.21
N LEU A 393 -20.26 18.63 -0.61
CA LEU A 393 -19.50 17.38 -0.57
C LEU A 393 -18.00 17.61 -0.79
N LEU A 394 -17.64 18.41 -1.79
CA LEU A 394 -16.25 18.71 -2.10
C LEU A 394 -15.55 19.56 -1.02
N ASN A 395 -16.26 20.47 -0.35
CA ASN A 395 -15.70 21.21 0.78
C ASN A 395 -15.42 20.31 2.00
N ILE A 396 -16.28 19.32 2.25
CA ILE A 396 -16.01 18.28 3.27
C ILE A 396 -14.73 17.54 2.88
N LEU A 397 -14.63 17.11 1.62
CA LEU A 397 -13.46 16.40 1.10
C LEU A 397 -12.15 17.20 1.25
N ILE A 398 -12.16 18.49 0.91
CA ILE A 398 -11.01 19.39 1.13
C ILE A 398 -10.68 19.45 2.63
N SER A 399 -11.68 19.58 3.50
CA SER A 399 -11.43 19.67 4.95
C SER A 399 -10.83 18.41 5.55
N GLU A 400 -11.10 17.25 4.95
CA GLU A 400 -10.58 15.94 5.35
C GLU A 400 -9.19 15.65 4.76
N HIS A 401 -8.90 16.16 3.55
CA HIS A 401 -7.66 15.86 2.81
C HIS A 401 -6.61 16.96 2.84
N ALA A 402 -7.00 18.23 3.04
CA ALA A 402 -6.10 19.37 2.98
C ALA A 402 -5.36 19.58 4.31
N ALA A 403 -4.10 19.17 4.34
CA ALA A 403 -3.16 19.54 5.39
C ALA A 403 -2.22 20.72 5.00
N VAL A 404 -2.21 21.22 3.76
CA VAL A 404 -1.17 22.17 3.32
C VAL A 404 -1.71 23.20 2.33
N ALA A 405 -2.19 24.36 2.82
CA ALA A 405 -2.32 25.61 2.04
C ALA A 405 -2.63 26.86 2.89
N ARG A 406 -2.39 26.86 4.21
CA ARG A 406 -2.57 28.08 5.04
C ARG A 406 -1.34 28.34 5.91
N SER A 407 -0.22 28.65 5.26
CA SER A 407 0.93 29.29 5.90
C SER A 407 1.82 30.01 4.87
N SER A 408 1.26 30.95 4.09
CA SER A 408 2.07 31.92 3.34
C SER A 408 1.30 33.15 2.83
N THR A 409 0.24 33.59 3.52
CA THR A 409 -0.37 34.92 3.26
C THR A 409 -0.99 35.47 4.55
N GLY A 410 -0.22 36.33 5.23
CA GLY A 410 -0.54 37.06 6.47
C GLY A 410 0.78 37.28 7.21
N GLY A 411 1.55 38.35 6.97
CA GLY A 411 1.25 39.71 7.45
C GLY A 411 1.06 39.62 8.96
N VAL A 412 2.08 39.83 9.82
CA VAL A 412 3.05 40.92 9.96
C VAL A 412 4.37 40.37 10.48
#